data_AF-A0A1C3U7P5-F1
#
_entry.id   AF-A0A1C3U7P5-F1
#
_cell.length_a   1.000
_cell.length_b   1.000
_cell.length_c   1.000
_cell.angle_alpha   90.00
_cell.angle_beta   90.00
_cell.angle_gamma   90.00
#
_symmetry.space_group_name_H-M   'P 1'
#
loop_
_entity.id
_entity.type
_entity.pdbx_description
1 polymer ?
#
loop_
_entity_poly.entity_id
_entity_poly.type
_entity_poly.pdbx_seq_one_letter_code
_entity_poly.pdbx_strand_id
1 'polypeptide(L)' 'MADPILDPHLSQAFEIIRDATLAMPKLILPSVQINMRGGKLPPVEDNGVHYLKIPVNAL' A
#
# COMPACT_ATOMS: atom_id res chain seq x y z
N MET A 1 21.61 13.80 -31.15
CA MET A 1 20.24 13.28 -30.92
C MET A 1 20.26 12.63 -29.54
N ALA A 2 19.63 13.25 -28.54
CA ALA A 2 19.50 12.65 -27.21
C ALA A 2 18.53 11.46 -27.30
N ASP A 3 18.87 10.34 -26.67
CA ASP A 3 18.05 9.14 -26.64
C ASP A 3 16.72 9.45 -25.91
N PRO A 4 15.55 9.34 -26.56
CA PRO A 4 14.25 9.65 -25.96
C PRO A 4 13.88 8.76 -24.77
N ILE A 5 14.62 7.67 -24.53
CA ILE A 5 14.43 6.79 -23.36
C ILE A 5 15.02 7.38 -22.06
N LEU A 6 15.89 8.39 -22.16
CA LEU A 6 16.57 9.00 -21.00
C LEU A 6 15.94 10.32 -20.53
N ASP A 7 14.68 10.61 -20.86
CA ASP A 7 13.95 11.72 -20.25
C ASP A 7 13.30 11.27 -18.92
N PRO A 8 13.84 11.66 -17.76
CA PRO A 8 13.30 11.25 -16.45
C PRO A 8 11.87 11.73 -16.22
N HIS A 9 11.42 12.79 -16.90
CA HIS A 9 10.06 13.30 -16.76
C HIS A 9 9.03 12.44 -17.51
N LEU A 10 9.43 11.78 -18.59
CA LEU A 10 8.55 10.90 -19.36
C LEU A 10 8.22 9.60 -18.59
N SER A 11 9.21 9.02 -17.91
CA SER A 11 9.00 7.85 -17.04
C SER A 11 8.11 8.18 -15.84
N GLN A 12 8.32 9.34 -15.21
CA GLN A 12 7.48 9.80 -14.11
C GLN A 12 6.02 10.01 -14.54
N ALA A 13 5.80 10.60 -15.72
CA ALA A 13 4.46 10.80 -16.26
C ALA A 13 3.74 9.45 -16.50
N PHE A 14 4.46 8.44 -17.01
CA PHE A 14 3.91 7.10 -17.22
C PHE A 14 3.51 6.42 -15.90
N GLU A 15 4.34 6.53 -14.85
CA GLU A 15 4.05 6.01 -13.51
C GLU A 15 2.78 6.62 -12.91
N ILE A 16 2.65 7.95 -12.93
CA ILE A 16 1.49 8.65 -12.38
C ILE A 16 0.19 8.24 -13.08
N ILE A 17 0.21 8.18 -14.41
CA ILE A 17 -0.97 7.82 -15.20
C ILE A 17 -1.38 6.38 -14.91
N ARG A 18 -0.41 5.47 -14.83
CA ARG A 18 -0.67 4.06 -14.51
C ARG A 18 -1.26 3.92 -13.11
N ASP A 19 -0.62 4.49 -12.10
CA ASP A 19 -1.00 4.35 -10.69
C ASP A 19 -2.41 4.90 -10.42
N ALA A 20 -2.80 5.99 -11.09
CA ALA A 20 -4.13 6.57 -10.99
C ALA A 20 -5.27 5.63 -11.44
N THR A 21 -4.97 4.61 -12.26
CA THR A 21 -5.97 3.66 -12.76
C THR A 21 -6.06 2.37 -11.95
N LEU A 22 -5.16 2.17 -10.99
CA LEU A 22 -5.10 0.94 -10.21
C LEU A 22 -6.06 0.98 -9.02
N ALA A 23 -6.78 -0.12 -8.84
CA ALA A 23 -7.60 -0.31 -7.64
C ALA A 23 -6.72 -0.57 -6.41
N MET A 24 -7.23 -0.22 -5.23
CA MET A 24 -6.55 -0.52 -3.97
C MET A 24 -6.35 -2.05 -3.80
N PRO A 25 -5.14 -2.51 -3.43
CA PRO A 25 -4.90 -3.93 -3.17
C PRO A 25 -5.75 -4.44 -2.01
N LYS A 26 -6.35 -5.62 -2.18
CA LYS A 26 -7.26 -6.24 -1.19
C LYS A 26 -6.68 -6.35 0.22
N LEU A 27 -5.35 -6.49 0.32
CA LEU A 27 -4.64 -6.73 1.58
C LEU A 27 -3.80 -5.53 2.03
N ILE A 28 -3.97 -4.35 1.44
CA ILE A 28 -3.14 -3.20 1.79
C ILE A 28 -3.22 -2.85 3.29
N LEU A 29 -4.44 -2.81 3.85
CA LEU A 29 -4.68 -2.52 5.26
C LEU A 29 -4.13 -3.59 6.23
N PRO A 30 -4.41 -4.89 6.06
CA PRO A 30 -3.87 -5.92 6.95
C PRO A 30 -2.35 -6.06 6.81
N SER A 31 -1.80 -5.98 5.60
CA SER A 31 -0.37 -6.11 5.37
C SER A 31 0.41 -4.96 5.99
N VAL A 32 -0.06 -3.71 5.86
CA VAL A 32 0.60 -2.56 6.49
C VAL A 32 0.62 -2.71 8.01
N GLN A 33 -0.50 -3.10 8.64
CA GLN A 33 -0.58 -3.28 10.10
C GLN A 33 0.40 -4.32 10.66
N ILE A 34 0.58 -5.44 9.95
CA ILE A 34 1.49 -6.52 10.36
C ILE A 34 2.94 -6.18 10.03
N ASN A 35 3.20 -5.64 8.83
CA ASN A 35 4.55 -5.36 8.36
C ASN A 35 5.22 -4.22 9.13
N MET A 36 4.47 -3.20 9.54
CA MET A 36 4.99 -2.14 10.43
C MET A 36 5.46 -2.68 11.78
N ARG A 37 4.96 -3.85 12.21
CA ARG A 37 5.36 -4.53 13.45
C ARG A 37 6.43 -5.62 13.23
N GLY A 38 7.06 -5.64 12.06
CA GLY A 38 8.05 -6.66 11.70
C GLY A 38 7.45 -8.06 11.62
N GLY A 39 6.21 -8.19 11.14
CA GLY A 39 5.53 -9.48 11.00
C GLY A 39 4.79 -9.95 12.25
N LYS A 40 4.82 -9.18 13.35
CA LYS A 40 4.12 -9.54 14.60
C LYS A 40 2.64 -9.13 14.56
N LEU A 41 1.79 -10.02 15.05
CA LEU A 41 0.36 -9.74 15.20
C LEU A 41 0.12 -8.63 16.25
N PRO A 42 -1.03 -7.94 16.19
CA PRO A 42 -1.47 -7.04 17.25
C PRO A 42 -1.50 -7.71 18.62
N PRO A 43 -1.51 -6.96 19.74
CA PRO A 43 -1.86 -7.51 21.05
C PRO A 43 -3.21 -8.24 21.00
N VAL A 44 -3.37 -9.23 21.87
CA VAL A 44 -4.67 -9.87 22.08
C VAL A 44 -5.60 -8.88 22.80
N GLU A 45 -6.89 -8.92 22.45
CA GLU A 45 -7.93 -8.25 23.21
C GLU A 45 -8.35 -9.12 24.42
N ASP A 46 -9.25 -8.64 25.27
CA ASP A 46 -9.67 -9.30 26.52
C ASP A 46 -10.24 -10.72 26.34
N ASN A 47 -10.69 -11.06 25.13
CA ASN A 47 -11.18 -12.38 24.77
C ASN A 47 -10.09 -13.35 24.28
N GLY A 48 -8.82 -12.93 24.32
CA GLY A 48 -7.68 -13.73 23.89
C GLY A 48 -7.48 -13.81 22.38
N VAL A 49 -8.21 -13.02 21.59
CA VAL A 49 -8.16 -13.05 20.12
C VAL A 49 -7.46 -11.81 19.57
N HIS A 50 -6.70 -11.99 18.48
CA HIS A 50 -6.08 -10.91 17.73
C HIS A 50 -7.06 -10.32 16.70
N TYR A 51 -7.16 -8.99 16.67
CA TYR A 51 -8.00 -8.29 15.69
C TYR A 51 -7.17 -7.33 14.84
N LEU A 52 -7.40 -7.36 13.53
CA LEU A 52 -6.93 -6.34 12.60
C LEU A 52 -7.99 -5.27 12.46
N LYS A 53 -7.60 -4.00 12.60
CA LYS A 53 -8.53 -2.88 12.58
C LYS A 53 -8.68 -2.39 11.14
N ILE A 54 -9.91 -2.41 10.63
CA ILE A 54 -10.22 -1.91 9.30
C ILE A 54 -10.98 -0.59 9.46
N PRO A 55 -10.40 0.56 9.07
CA PRO A 55 -11.10 1.81 9.13
C PRO A 55 -12.21 1.85 8.08
N VAL A 56 -13.38 2.35 8.47
CA VAL A 56 -14.54 2.51 7.58
C VAL A 56 -14.48 3.91 6.96
N ASN A 57 -14.57 3.99 5.62
CA ASN A 57 -14.59 5.23 4.84
C ASN A 57 -13.40 6.20 5.06
N ALA A 58 -12.20 5.66 5.32
CA ALA A 58 -10.99 6.46 5.55
C ALA A 58 -9.90 6.30 4.48
N LEU A 59 -10.23 5.67 3.35
CA LEU A 59 -9.33 5.40 2.23
C LEU A 59 -9.77 6.19 0.99
#